data_AF-A0AAE1KKA4-F1
#
_entry.id   AF-A0AAE1KKA4-F1
#
_cell.length_a   1.000
_cell.length_b   1.000
_cell.length_c   1.000
_cell.angle_alpha   90.00
_cell.angle_beta   90.00
_cell.angle_gamma   90.00
#
_symmetry.space_group_name_H-M   'P 1'
#
loop_
_entity.id
_entity.type
_entity.pdbx_description
1 polymer ?
#
loop_
_entity_poly.entity_id
_entity_poly.type
_entity_poly.pdbx_seq_one_letter_code
_entity_poly.pdbx_strand_id
1 'polypeptide(L)'
;MKLLTVVNVALSVRRATLLQTKQDPGEHVRQYVARLRGLASVCQCSKMGVCTTATCSGTVTIDYTEDIVKLVLLNGLADEEIRKEVLGTTEIDTKTLNETVCLVDSKETAARAMVTDNLRVAASSYKKMGRGQPNQASPRNNTRLRRAGQDEMQDTLPMWISHSPVR
;
A
#
# COMPACT_ATOMS: atom_id res chain seq x y z
N MET A 1 26.06 -7.27 35.12
CA MET A 1 24.92 -7.68 34.27
C MET A 1 23.80 -6.68 34.51
N LYS A 2 23.27 -6.01 33.47
CA LYS A 2 22.12 -5.10 33.63
C LYS A 2 20.85 -5.94 33.67
N LEU A 3 20.07 -5.81 34.74
CA LEU A 3 18.74 -6.41 34.84
C LEU A 3 17.76 -5.51 34.08
N LEU A 4 17.12 -6.06 33.05
CA LEU A 4 16.01 -5.39 32.36
C LEU A 4 14.73 -5.80 33.06
N THR A 5 14.06 -4.85 33.70
CA THR A 5 12.75 -5.09 34.31
C THR A 5 11.69 -5.13 33.22
N VAL A 6 11.01 -6.26 33.05
CA VAL A 6 9.89 -6.37 32.13
C VAL A 6 8.68 -5.70 32.76
N VAL A 7 8.22 -4.60 32.18
CA VAL A 7 6.95 -3.98 32.58
C VAL A 7 5.82 -4.91 32.16
N ASN A 8 5.13 -5.48 33.15
CA ASN A 8 4.00 -6.34 32.88
C ASN A 8 2.79 -5.48 32.50
N VAL A 9 2.46 -5.44 31.20
CA VAL A 9 1.33 -4.67 30.68
C VAL A 9 0.06 -5.52 30.75
N ALA A 10 -0.99 -5.00 31.38
CA ALA A 10 -2.27 -5.68 31.47
C ALA A 10 -2.85 -6.01 30.09
N LEU A 11 -3.50 -7.19 29.96
CA LEU A 11 -4.12 -7.63 28.70
C LEU A 11 -5.19 -6.65 28.20
N SER A 12 -5.91 -6.00 29.10
CA SER A 12 -6.91 -4.98 28.77
C SER A 12 -6.29 -3.80 28.01
N VAL A 13 -5.07 -3.38 28.37
CA VAL A 13 -4.36 -2.31 27.66
C VAL A 13 -4.03 -2.74 26.24
N ARG A 14 -3.50 -3.96 26.07
CA ARG A 14 -3.17 -4.51 24.74
C ARG A 14 -4.40 -4.63 23.84
N ARG A 15 -5.51 -5.13 24.40
CA ARG A 15 -6.80 -5.24 23.71
C ARG A 15 -7.38 -3.88 23.37
N ALA A 16 -7.27 -2.90 24.27
CA ALA A 16 -7.70 -1.53 23.99
C ALA A 16 -6.90 -0.92 22.83
N THR A 17 -5.57 -1.11 22.82
CA THR A 17 -4.73 -0.68 21.70
C THR A 17 -5.18 -1.32 20.38
N LEU A 18 -5.40 -2.64 20.36
CA LEU A 18 -5.92 -3.33 19.18
C LEU A 18 -7.25 -2.73 18.71
N LEU A 19 -8.24 -2.61 19.61
CA LEU A 19 -9.58 -2.12 19.27
C LEU A 19 -9.63 -0.67 18.80
N GLN A 20 -8.67 0.16 19.22
CA GLN A 20 -8.57 1.57 18.84
C GLN A 20 -7.74 1.79 17.58
N THR A 21 -7.04 0.77 17.09
CA THR A 21 -6.21 0.88 15.90
C THR A 21 -7.10 1.12 14.68
N LYS A 22 -6.72 2.08 13.83
CA LYS A 22 -7.34 2.37 12.55
C LYS A 22 -6.30 2.30 11.45
N GLN A 23 -6.77 2.09 10.23
CA GLN A 23 -5.95 2.20 9.03
C GLN A 23 -5.42 3.63 8.92
N ASP A 24 -4.11 3.77 8.66
CA ASP A 24 -3.51 5.08 8.48
C ASP A 24 -3.87 5.65 7.08
N PRO A 25 -3.93 6.98 6.91
CA PRO A 25 -4.19 7.57 5.60
C PRO A 25 -3.17 7.11 4.55
N GLY A 26 -3.66 6.50 3.47
CA GLY A 26 -2.84 5.98 2.37
C GLY A 26 -2.27 4.58 2.60
N GLU A 27 -2.36 4.02 3.81
CA GLU A 27 -1.98 2.64 4.10
C GLU A 27 -2.83 1.65 3.29
N HIS A 28 -2.23 0.58 2.79
CA HIS A 28 -2.99 -0.49 2.14
C HIS A 28 -3.59 -1.46 3.17
N VAL A 29 -4.77 -2.01 2.87
CA VAL A 29 -5.45 -2.96 3.78
C VAL A 29 -4.57 -4.13 4.21
N ARG A 30 -3.68 -4.63 3.34
CA ARG A 30 -2.76 -5.73 3.65
C ARG A 30 -1.71 -5.35 4.70
N GLN A 31 -1.25 -4.10 4.69
CA GLN A 31 -0.34 -3.58 5.72
C GLN A 31 -1.10 -3.40 7.03
N TYR A 32 -2.32 -2.86 6.95
CA TYR A 32 -3.18 -2.64 8.10
C TYR A 32 -3.49 -3.96 8.84
N VAL A 33 -3.94 -5.00 8.13
CA VAL A 33 -4.22 -6.30 8.75
C VAL A 33 -2.97 -6.97 9.32
N ALA A 34 -1.80 -6.75 8.73
CA ALA A 34 -0.53 -7.25 9.28
C ALA A 34 -0.22 -6.60 10.64
N ARG A 35 -0.44 -5.28 10.78
CA ARG A 35 -0.33 -4.58 12.07
C ARG A 35 -1.33 -5.11 13.09
N LEU A 36 -2.59 -5.28 12.69
CA LEU A 36 -3.64 -5.84 13.56
C LEU A 36 -3.28 -7.24 14.06
N ARG A 37 -2.77 -8.11 13.18
CA ARG A 37 -2.30 -9.46 13.57
C ARG A 37 -1.12 -9.39 14.54
N GLY A 38 -0.19 -8.48 14.33
CA GLY A 38 0.92 -8.22 15.27
C GLY A 38 0.42 -7.85 16.66
N LEU A 39 -0.53 -6.91 16.74
CA LEU A 39 -1.15 -6.50 18.00
C LEU A 39 -1.98 -7.63 18.65
N ALA A 40 -2.74 -8.37 17.86
CA ALA A 40 -3.61 -9.45 18.34
C ALA A 40 -2.82 -10.64 18.89
N SER A 41 -1.62 -10.92 18.37
CA SER A 41 -0.75 -12.03 18.82
C SER A 41 -0.44 -12.01 20.32
N VAL A 42 -0.49 -10.83 20.96
CA VAL A 42 -0.18 -10.64 22.38
C VAL A 42 -1.42 -10.38 23.25
N CYS A 43 -2.63 -10.44 22.67
CA CYS A 43 -3.89 -10.11 23.33
C CYS A 43 -4.58 -11.29 24.03
N GLN A 44 -4.11 -12.52 23.82
CA GLN A 44 -4.70 -13.76 24.36
C GLN A 44 -6.22 -13.81 24.10
N CYS A 45 -6.64 -13.80 22.84
CA CYS A 45 -8.04 -13.74 22.42
C CYS A 45 -8.76 -15.11 22.45
N SER A 46 -8.30 -16.02 23.30
CA SER A 46 -8.92 -17.32 23.51
C SER A 46 -9.59 -17.41 24.86
N LYS A 47 -10.65 -18.22 24.94
CA LYS A 47 -11.37 -18.48 26.20
C LYS A 47 -11.59 -19.97 26.36
N MET A 48 -11.32 -20.46 27.57
CA MET A 48 -11.64 -21.82 27.98
C MET A 48 -13.04 -21.86 28.57
N GLY A 49 -13.82 -22.87 28.18
CA GLY A 49 -15.18 -23.07 28.68
C GLY A 49 -15.51 -24.56 28.78
N VAL A 50 -16.49 -24.88 29.62
CA VAL A 50 -17.02 -26.23 29.71
C VAL A 50 -17.94 -26.47 28.52
N CYS A 51 -17.73 -27.60 27.85
CA CYS A 51 -18.60 -28.01 26.77
C CYS A 51 -19.95 -28.50 27.34
N THR A 52 -21.05 -27.87 26.92
CA THR A 52 -22.39 -28.21 27.43
C THR A 52 -23.09 -29.31 26.63
N THR A 53 -22.48 -29.77 25.53
CA THR A 53 -23.07 -30.82 24.68
C THR A 53 -22.87 -32.19 25.32
N ALA A 54 -23.93 -33.01 25.38
CA ALA A 54 -23.90 -34.33 26.00
C ALA A 54 -22.85 -35.30 25.43
N THR A 55 -22.37 -35.06 24.20
CA THR A 55 -21.33 -35.83 23.52
C THR A 55 -19.91 -35.33 23.77
N CYS A 56 -19.75 -34.24 24.52
CA CYS A 56 -18.50 -33.52 24.68
C CYS A 56 -18.20 -33.39 26.18
N SER A 57 -17.38 -34.29 26.70
CA SER A 57 -16.88 -34.22 28.07
C SER A 57 -15.52 -33.50 28.07
N GLY A 58 -15.48 -32.25 28.52
CA GLY A 58 -14.20 -31.56 28.70
C GLY A 58 -14.26 -30.03 28.69
N THR A 59 -13.07 -29.45 28.84
CA THR A 59 -12.84 -28.01 28.66
C THR A 59 -12.41 -27.76 27.22
N VAL A 60 -13.11 -26.87 26.53
CA VAL A 60 -12.81 -26.47 25.15
C VAL A 60 -12.21 -25.07 25.17
N THR A 61 -11.14 -24.88 24.41
CA THR A 61 -10.56 -23.57 24.15
C THR A 61 -11.08 -23.07 22.82
N ILE A 62 -11.74 -21.92 22.81
CA ILE A 62 -12.19 -21.27 21.58
C ILE A 62 -11.32 -20.03 21.36
N ASP A 63 -10.68 -19.96 20.20
CA ASP A 63 -9.86 -18.84 19.77
C ASP A 63 -10.67 -17.94 18.83
N TYR A 64 -10.82 -16.68 19.20
CA TYR A 64 -11.55 -15.66 18.43
C TYR A 64 -10.61 -14.58 17.88
N THR A 65 -9.30 -14.87 17.80
CA THR A 65 -8.29 -13.89 17.36
C THR A 65 -8.62 -13.32 15.98
N GLU A 66 -8.91 -14.17 14.99
CA GLU A 66 -9.22 -13.71 13.63
C GLU A 66 -10.56 -12.96 13.56
N ASP A 67 -11.56 -13.36 14.35
CA ASP A 67 -12.85 -12.67 14.42
C ASP A 67 -12.71 -11.24 14.96
N ILE A 68 -11.92 -11.07 16.02
CA ILE A 68 -11.62 -9.75 16.59
C ILE A 68 -10.81 -8.92 15.59
N VAL A 69 -9.83 -9.51 14.91
CA VAL A 69 -9.08 -8.80 13.87
C VAL A 69 -10.00 -8.37 12.73
N LYS A 70 -10.94 -9.21 12.29
CA LYS A 70 -11.94 -8.87 11.26
C LYS A 70 -12.83 -7.71 11.71
N LEU A 71 -13.29 -7.74 12.96
CA LEU A 71 -14.11 -6.67 13.54
C LEU A 71 -13.37 -5.32 13.53
N VAL A 72 -12.12 -5.31 14.00
CA VAL A 72 -11.29 -4.09 14.04
C VAL A 72 -10.93 -3.62 12.63
N LEU A 73 -10.64 -4.55 11.72
CA LEU A 73 -10.38 -4.26 10.31
C LEU A 73 -11.56 -3.49 9.70
N LEU A 74 -12.76 -4.04 9.78
CA LEU A 74 -13.97 -3.45 9.19
C LEU A 74 -14.31 -2.08 9.79
N ASN A 75 -14.21 -1.94 11.10
CA ASN A 75 -14.49 -0.67 11.77
C ASN A 75 -13.41 0.39 11.47
N GLY A 76 -12.15 -0.03 11.35
CA GLY A 76 -11.01 0.87 11.25
C GLY A 76 -10.57 1.23 9.83
N LEU A 77 -11.31 0.83 8.78
CA LEU A 77 -11.00 1.25 7.40
C LEU A 77 -10.99 2.78 7.27
N ALA A 78 -9.99 3.31 6.58
CA ALA A 78 -9.78 4.75 6.42
C ALA A 78 -10.75 5.38 5.40
N ASP A 79 -11.09 4.63 4.35
CA ASP A 79 -12.02 5.06 3.31
C ASP A 79 -13.46 4.73 3.71
N GLU A 80 -14.24 5.78 3.94
CA GLU A 80 -15.63 5.69 4.39
C GLU A 80 -16.57 5.10 3.34
N GLU A 81 -16.31 5.31 2.05
CA GLU A 81 -17.14 4.75 0.97
C GLU A 81 -16.87 3.25 0.85
N ILE A 82 -15.60 2.85 0.81
CA ILE A 82 -15.21 1.43 0.81
C ILE A 82 -15.78 0.73 2.05
N ARG A 83 -15.69 1.36 3.23
CA ARG A 83 -16.26 0.80 4.46
C ARG A 83 -17.75 0.55 4.35
N LYS A 84 -18.52 1.52 3.86
CA LYS A 84 -19.98 1.36 3.64
C LYS A 84 -20.28 0.22 2.67
N GLU A 85 -19.54 0.13 1.56
CA GLU A 85 -19.75 -0.93 0.57
C GLU A 85 -19.42 -2.32 1.11
N VAL A 86 -18.35 -2.44 1.89
CA VAL A 86 -17.97 -3.73 2.51
C VAL A 86 -19.01 -4.15 3.55
N LEU A 87 -19.45 -3.23 4.41
CA LEU A 87 -20.49 -3.50 5.41
C LEU A 87 -21.86 -3.79 4.77
N GLY A 88 -22.13 -3.23 3.59
CA GLY A 88 -23.33 -3.54 2.80
C GLY A 88 -23.26 -4.85 2.01
N THR A 89 -22.14 -5.56 2.04
CA THR A 89 -22.00 -6.84 1.33
C THR A 89 -22.75 -7.95 2.05
N THR A 90 -23.59 -8.69 1.33
CA THR A 90 -24.28 -9.86 1.87
C THR A 90 -23.28 -10.89 2.40
N GLU A 91 -23.60 -11.49 3.55
CA GLU A 91 -22.78 -12.56 4.16
C GLU A 91 -21.36 -12.11 4.56
N ILE A 92 -21.15 -10.81 4.82
CA ILE A 92 -19.85 -10.33 5.34
C ILE A 92 -19.47 -10.99 6.69
N ASP A 93 -20.48 -11.35 7.48
CA ASP A 93 -20.27 -12.00 8.78
C ASP A 93 -19.76 -13.44 8.65
N THR A 94 -20.17 -14.17 7.60
CA THR A 94 -19.74 -15.57 7.38
C THR A 94 -18.39 -15.65 6.67
N LYS A 95 -17.96 -14.58 5.99
CA LYS A 95 -16.64 -14.51 5.36
C LYS A 95 -15.52 -14.59 6.37
N THR A 96 -14.46 -15.30 6.00
CA THR A 96 -13.20 -15.35 6.74
C THR A 96 -12.49 -14.00 6.72
N LEU A 97 -11.51 -13.81 7.62
CA LEU A 97 -10.66 -12.62 7.62
C LEU A 97 -9.97 -12.45 6.26
N ASN A 98 -9.46 -13.52 5.67
CA ASN A 98 -8.74 -13.47 4.40
C ASN A 98 -9.65 -13.06 3.23
N GLU A 99 -10.85 -13.62 3.14
CA GLU A 99 -11.83 -13.24 2.12
C GLU A 99 -12.25 -11.77 2.27
N THR A 100 -12.40 -11.31 3.51
CA THR A 100 -12.70 -9.91 3.82
C THR A 100 -11.58 -8.99 3.36
N VAL A 101 -10.32 -9.35 3.64
CA VAL A 101 -9.13 -8.59 3.18
C VAL A 101 -9.08 -8.55 1.65
N CYS A 102 -9.29 -9.67 0.96
CA CYS A 102 -9.30 -9.70 -0.51
C CYS A 102 -10.40 -8.79 -1.09
N LEU A 103 -11.58 -8.77 -0.47
CA LEU A 103 -12.69 -7.91 -0.89
C LEU A 103 -12.34 -6.43 -0.73
N VAL A 104 -11.78 -6.02 0.41
CA VAL A 104 -11.35 -4.64 0.64
C VAL A 104 -10.21 -4.25 -0.31
N ASP A 105 -9.22 -5.11 -0.48
CA ASP A 105 -8.04 -4.88 -1.33
C ASP A 105 -8.45 -4.65 -2.80
N SER A 106 -9.44 -5.42 -3.27
CA SER A 106 -10.01 -5.25 -4.62
C SER A 106 -10.66 -3.88 -4.79
N LYS A 107 -11.40 -3.41 -3.77
CA LYS A 107 -12.04 -2.07 -3.78
C LYS A 107 -11.01 -0.95 -3.70
N GLU A 108 -10.03 -1.05 -2.82
CA GLU A 108 -8.94 -0.07 -2.71
C GLU A 108 -8.15 0.05 -4.02
N THR A 109 -7.87 -1.10 -4.66
CA THR A 109 -7.15 -1.14 -5.94
C THR A 109 -7.95 -0.46 -7.04
N ALA A 110 -9.26 -0.75 -7.14
CA ALA A 110 -10.15 -0.11 -8.11
C ALA A 110 -10.23 1.41 -7.90
N ALA A 111 -10.42 1.86 -6.65
CA ALA A 111 -10.47 3.28 -6.30
C ALA A 111 -9.17 4.01 -6.69
N ARG A 112 -8.00 3.44 -6.37
CA ARG A 112 -6.69 4.01 -6.72
C ARG A 112 -6.45 4.08 -8.23
N ALA A 113 -6.90 3.08 -8.98
CA ALA A 113 -6.80 3.07 -10.44
C ALA A 113 -7.60 4.22 -11.07
N MET A 114 -8.84 4.43 -10.62
CA MET A 114 -9.71 5.49 -11.14
C MET A 114 -9.19 6.90 -10.83
N VAL A 115 -8.62 7.13 -9.64
CA VAL A 115 -7.98 8.42 -9.29
C VAL A 115 -6.79 8.71 -10.22
N THR A 116 -6.00 7.69 -10.53
CA THR A 116 -4.82 7.83 -11.40
C THR A 116 -5.19 8.18 -12.84
N ASP A 117 -6.28 7.60 -13.36
CA ASP A 117 -6.74 7.87 -14.72
C ASP A 117 -7.27 9.30 -14.89
N ASN A 118 -7.97 9.85 -13.89
CA ASN A 118 -8.42 11.25 -13.90
C ASN A 118 -7.26 12.25 -13.99
N LEU A 119 -6.12 11.95 -13.35
CA LEU A 119 -4.91 12.77 -13.44
C LEU A 119 -4.18 12.62 -14.78
N ARG A 120 -4.19 11.41 -15.37
CA ARG A 120 -3.55 11.14 -16.67
C ARG A 120 -4.27 11.80 -17.84
N VAL A 121 -5.60 11.85 -17.82
CA VAL A 121 -6.41 12.52 -18.86
C VAL A 121 -6.13 14.03 -18.88
N ALA A 122 -5.98 14.67 -17.70
CA ALA A 122 -5.65 16.10 -17.61
C ALA A 122 -4.26 16.44 -18.17
N ALA A 123 -3.25 15.57 -17.99
CA ALA A 123 -1.89 15.78 -18.48
C ALA A 123 -1.72 15.54 -19.99
N SER A 124 -2.61 14.75 -20.61
CA SER A 124 -2.53 14.34 -22.03
C SER A 124 -2.91 15.46 -23.01
N SER A 125 -3.79 16.39 -22.60
CA SER A 125 -4.36 17.42 -23.49
C SER A 125 -3.37 18.52 -23.91
N TYR A 126 -2.25 18.70 -23.21
CA TYR A 126 -1.28 19.76 -23.53
C TYR A 126 -0.30 19.41 -24.66
N LYS A 127 -0.23 18.15 -25.12
CA LYS A 127 0.74 17.74 -26.16
C LYS A 127 0.20 17.76 -27.59
N LYS A 128 -1.07 18.12 -27.80
CA LYS A 128 -1.74 18.03 -29.12
C LYS A 128 -1.82 19.35 -29.91
N MET A 129 -1.24 20.45 -29.42
CA MET A 129 -1.21 21.73 -30.18
C MET A 129 0.06 21.96 -31.01
N GLY A 130 0.99 20.99 -31.09
CA GLY A 130 2.27 21.16 -31.78
C GLY A 130 2.42 20.51 -33.16
N ARG A 131 1.38 19.86 -33.73
CA ARG A 131 1.52 19.13 -35.00
C ARG A 131 0.31 19.24 -35.94
N GLY A 132 0.41 20.16 -36.88
CA GLY A 132 -0.31 20.23 -38.16
C GLY A 132 0.11 21.52 -38.89
N GLN A 133 1.06 21.55 -39.84
CA GLN A 133 1.20 21.01 -41.22
C GLN A 133 1.32 22.23 -42.19
N PRO A 134 1.83 22.16 -43.46
CA PRO A 134 1.89 21.00 -44.35
C PRO A 134 3.20 20.81 -45.16
N ASN A 135 3.15 19.76 -45.98
CA ASN A 135 4.15 19.14 -46.85
C ASN A 135 4.13 19.77 -48.27
N GLN A 136 5.29 19.99 -48.93
CA GLN A 136 5.43 19.98 -50.40
C GLN A 136 6.90 19.85 -50.86
N ALA A 137 7.09 19.35 -52.08
CA ALA A 137 8.18 18.48 -52.54
C ALA A 137 9.46 19.14 -53.13
N SER A 138 10.54 18.34 -53.21
CA SER A 138 11.86 18.54 -53.88
C SER A 138 11.74 18.50 -55.44
N PRO A 139 12.75 18.77 -56.34
CA PRO A 139 14.23 18.71 -56.15
C PRO A 139 15.19 19.60 -57.02
N ARG A 140 16.51 19.39 -56.82
CA ARG A 140 17.69 19.50 -57.74
C ARG A 140 18.49 20.83 -57.95
N ASN A 141 19.76 20.74 -57.53
CA ASN A 141 21.04 20.86 -58.31
C ASN A 141 22.05 21.99 -58.01
N ASN A 142 23.30 21.52 -57.85
CA ASN A 142 24.63 22.15 -58.00
C ASN A 142 25.02 23.24 -56.97
N THR A 143 26.23 23.26 -56.39
CA THR A 143 27.54 23.15 -57.06
C THR A 143 28.66 22.83 -56.07
N ARG A 144 29.72 22.23 -56.62
CA ARG A 144 30.98 21.71 -56.07
C ARG A 144 32.02 22.81 -55.73
N LEU A 145 33.07 22.41 -54.98
CA LEU A 145 34.37 23.06 -54.65
C LEU A 145 34.39 23.87 -53.33
N ARG A 146 35.34 23.74 -52.38
CA ARG A 146 36.78 23.36 -52.36
C ARG A 146 37.13 22.60 -51.04
N ARG A 147 37.97 21.55 -51.06
CA ARG A 147 39.38 21.48 -50.54
C ARG A 147 39.66 22.34 -49.31
N ALA A 148 40.48 21.99 -48.32
CA ALA A 148 41.20 20.82 -47.83
C ALA A 148 41.95 21.37 -46.58
N GLY A 149 42.19 20.58 -45.55
CA GLY A 149 43.01 21.02 -44.41
C GLY A 149 42.81 20.12 -43.20
N GLN A 150 43.66 19.09 -43.09
CA GLN A 150 43.98 18.41 -41.85
C GLN A 150 44.98 19.25 -41.06
N ASP A 151 44.98 19.03 -39.74
CA ASP A 151 46.03 19.23 -38.72
C ASP A 151 45.37 19.83 -37.48
N GLU A 152 45.70 19.54 -36.22
CA GLU A 152 46.27 18.42 -35.48
C GLU A 152 46.08 18.84 -33.99
N MET A 153 46.33 17.94 -33.05
CA MET A 153 46.84 18.24 -31.69
C MET A 153 45.87 18.62 -30.54
N GLN A 154 45.62 17.60 -29.73
CA GLN A 154 45.85 17.48 -28.26
C GLN A 154 45.10 18.34 -27.23
N ASP A 155 44.60 17.57 -26.25
CA ASP A 155 44.63 17.81 -24.80
C ASP A 155 43.93 19.03 -24.22
N THR A 156 42.86 18.79 -23.46
CA THR A 156 42.90 18.90 -21.99
C THR A 156 41.56 18.48 -21.37
N LEU A 157 41.59 17.38 -20.59
CA LEU A 157 40.64 17.13 -19.50
C LEU A 157 41.05 17.95 -18.27
N PRO A 158 40.08 18.34 -17.43
CA PRO A 158 40.08 17.83 -16.05
C PRO A 158 38.66 17.37 -15.68
N MET A 159 38.38 16.19 -15.13
CA MET A 159 38.88 15.53 -13.92
C MET A 159 38.84 16.42 -12.65
N TRP A 160 37.83 16.13 -11.80
CA TRP A 160 37.81 16.08 -10.31
C TRP A 160 36.77 17.01 -9.66
N ILE A 161 36.14 16.75 -8.51
CA ILE A 161 35.88 15.61 -7.58
C ILE A 161 34.83 16.17 -6.58
N SER A 162 34.14 15.27 -5.90
CA SER A 162 33.23 15.41 -4.76
C SER A 162 33.47 16.53 -3.74
N HIS A 163 32.42 16.90 -2.98
CA HIS A 163 32.23 16.55 -1.56
C HIS A 163 30.97 17.18 -0.95
N SER A 164 30.19 16.36 -0.21
CA SER A 164 29.23 16.79 0.83
C SER A 164 29.96 17.24 2.10
N PRO A 165 29.29 17.96 3.03
CA PRO A 165 28.84 17.31 4.29
C PRO A 165 27.48 17.85 4.78
N VAL A 166 26.55 17.03 5.29
CA VAL A 166 26.43 16.49 6.67
C VAL A 166 26.54 17.55 7.78
N ARG A 167 25.40 17.84 8.40
CA ARG A 167 25.27 18.18 9.82
C ARG A 167 23.93 17.67 10.34
#